data_AF-A0A7C2RV20-F1
#
_entry.id   AF-A0A7C2RV20-F1
#
_cell.length_a   1.000
_cell.length_b   1.000
_cell.length_c   1.000
_cell.angle_alpha   90.00
_cell.angle_beta   90.00
_cell.angle_gamma   90.00
#
_symmetry.space_group_name_H-M   'P 1'
#
loop_
_entity.id
_entity.type
_entity.pdbx_description
1 polymer ?
#
loop_
_entity_poly.entity_id
_entity_poly.type
_entity_poly.pdbx_seq_one_letter_code
_entity_poly.pdbx_strand_id
1 'polypeptide(L)'
;MKWLDEYKKRRVTAPDAVALIKSHDRLFISGNAATPYVLLEALARRANELNEVEVAHVLLLGDDPLSRPGVREHFRHNSLFVGPADRVAVNEGRADYIPIHLHEIPGLFATGLMRLDAAVIQTAPPDEHGFMSLGLECLTSMAAINNAPVILAQVNDQMPRTLGDCFVHISKVSRLVEVSEPLPELEKNGFTEVEKRIGEYVAELVEDGSTLQLGIGGIPDAVLASLGGKKDLGIHTEMVSDGIMEAVEAGIITGARKTIHLGKVVCTFALGSHRLYDYLDNNPLFEFHPCSYTNDPFIVAQNEKIVAVNSAIE
;
A
#
# COMPACT_ATOMS: atom_id res chain seq x y z
N MET A 1 12.91 -1.48 -29.29
CA MET A 1 12.37 -2.27 -28.17
C MET A 1 10.86 -2.08 -28.19
N LYS A 2 10.08 -3.16 -28.38
CA LYS A 2 8.62 -3.06 -28.62
C LYS A 2 7.84 -2.38 -27.48
N TRP A 3 8.35 -2.47 -26.24
CA TRP A 3 7.68 -1.91 -25.07
C TRP A 3 7.71 -0.38 -25.04
N LEU A 4 8.77 0.26 -25.55
CA LEU A 4 8.89 1.73 -25.54
C LEU A 4 7.86 2.39 -26.47
N ASP A 5 7.55 1.74 -27.59
CA ASP A 5 6.52 2.19 -28.53
C ASP A 5 5.12 2.04 -27.91
N GLU A 6 4.87 0.93 -27.21
CA GLU A 6 3.65 0.73 -26.41
C GLU A 6 3.51 1.79 -25.31
N TYR A 7 4.59 2.10 -24.60
CA TYR A 7 4.61 3.14 -23.56
C TYR A 7 4.21 4.51 -24.14
N LYS A 8 4.85 4.93 -25.23
CA LYS A 8 4.54 6.19 -25.91
C LYS A 8 3.09 6.26 -26.41
N LYS A 9 2.53 5.14 -26.87
CA LYS A 9 1.15 5.05 -27.36
C LYS A 9 0.12 5.11 -26.22
N ARG A 10 0.46 4.57 -25.05
CA ARG A 10 -0.42 4.51 -23.87
C ARG A 10 -0.37 5.78 -23.03
N ARG A 11 0.71 6.55 -23.14
CA ARG A 11 0.86 7.86 -22.49
C ARG A 11 -0.13 8.87 -23.03
N VAL A 12 -0.95 9.40 -22.15
CA VAL A 12 -2.00 10.39 -22.45
C VAL A 12 -2.09 11.44 -21.34
N THR A 13 -2.96 12.43 -21.48
CA THR A 13 -3.26 13.38 -20.40
C THR A 13 -4.16 12.72 -19.35
N ALA A 14 -4.20 13.27 -18.12
CA ALA A 14 -5.09 12.76 -17.08
C ALA A 14 -6.58 12.74 -17.49
N PRO A 15 -7.15 13.81 -18.09
CA PRO A 15 -8.51 13.76 -18.63
C PRO A 15 -8.74 12.63 -19.65
N ASP A 16 -7.80 12.43 -20.57
CA ASP A 16 -7.90 11.36 -21.59
C ASP A 16 -7.77 9.95 -20.98
N ALA A 17 -6.99 9.80 -19.91
CA ALA A 17 -6.86 8.53 -19.21
C ALA A 17 -8.19 8.15 -18.52
N VAL A 18 -8.74 9.08 -17.74
CA VAL A 18 -9.98 8.83 -16.99
C VAL A 18 -11.22 8.81 -17.87
N ALA A 19 -11.15 9.26 -19.13
CA ALA A 19 -12.25 9.15 -20.11
C ALA A 19 -12.70 7.71 -20.38
N LEU A 20 -11.87 6.71 -20.03
CA LEU A 20 -12.26 5.29 -20.11
C LEU A 20 -13.29 4.89 -19.05
N ILE A 21 -13.40 5.66 -17.96
CA ILE A 21 -14.36 5.41 -16.87
C ILE A 21 -15.75 5.90 -17.27
N LYS A 22 -16.76 5.07 -17.01
CA LYS A 22 -18.17 5.27 -17.33
C LYS A 22 -19.03 5.19 -16.06
N SER A 23 -20.26 5.69 -16.15
CA SER A 23 -21.26 5.51 -15.10
C SER A 23 -21.45 4.03 -14.78
N HIS A 24 -21.67 3.73 -13.50
CA HIS A 24 -21.84 2.38 -12.95
C HIS A 24 -20.59 1.48 -13.02
N ASP A 25 -19.43 1.98 -13.43
CA ASP A 25 -18.18 1.22 -13.31
C ASP A 25 -17.81 1.06 -11.83
N ARG A 26 -17.24 -0.10 -11.48
CA ARG A 26 -16.56 -0.31 -10.21
C ARG A 26 -15.04 -0.18 -10.38
N LEU A 27 -14.46 0.74 -9.63
CA LEU A 27 -13.03 1.02 -9.62
C LEU A 27 -12.39 0.41 -8.38
N PHE A 28 -11.17 -0.10 -8.52
CA PHE A 28 -10.22 -0.16 -7.41
C PHE A 28 -9.24 1.00 -7.54
N ILE A 29 -8.92 1.66 -6.43
CA ILE A 29 -7.85 2.67 -6.38
C ILE A 29 -6.76 2.23 -5.41
N SER A 30 -5.49 2.35 -5.82
CA SER A 30 -4.36 2.22 -4.89
C SER A 30 -4.49 3.25 -3.78
N GLY A 31 -4.08 2.88 -2.57
CA GLY A 31 -4.20 3.67 -1.34
C GLY A 31 -2.86 4.05 -0.72
N ASN A 32 -2.89 4.38 0.57
CA ASN A 32 -1.74 4.84 1.35
C ASN A 32 -0.96 5.95 0.63
N ALA A 33 0.37 5.90 0.70
CA ALA A 33 1.26 6.82 -0.02
C ALA A 33 1.26 6.61 -1.55
N ALA A 34 0.59 5.58 -2.07
CA ALA A 34 0.48 5.30 -3.49
C ALA A 34 -0.86 5.74 -4.11
N THR A 35 -1.67 6.52 -3.38
CA THR A 35 -2.95 7.04 -3.91
C THR A 35 -2.71 7.93 -5.14
N PRO A 36 -3.33 7.65 -6.32
CA PRO A 36 -3.01 8.31 -7.59
C PRO A 36 -3.80 9.63 -7.76
N TYR A 37 -3.52 10.62 -6.93
CA TYR A 37 -4.33 11.84 -6.79
C TYR A 37 -4.54 12.63 -8.09
N VAL A 38 -3.58 12.68 -9.02
CA VAL A 38 -3.75 13.39 -10.29
C VAL A 38 -4.85 12.76 -11.14
N LEU A 39 -4.93 11.42 -11.15
CA LEU A 39 -6.00 10.69 -11.81
C LEU A 39 -7.33 10.85 -11.06
N LEU A 40 -7.34 10.81 -9.73
CA LEU A 40 -8.56 10.99 -8.95
C LEU A 40 -9.15 12.39 -9.11
N GLU A 41 -8.32 13.44 -9.13
CA GLU A 41 -8.75 14.81 -9.39
C GLU A 41 -9.28 14.99 -10.82
N ALA A 42 -8.63 14.37 -11.82
CA ALA A 42 -9.13 14.38 -13.18
C ALA A 42 -10.50 13.69 -13.28
N LEU A 43 -10.71 12.59 -12.54
CA LEU A 43 -11.98 11.89 -12.48
C LEU A 43 -13.05 12.73 -11.76
N ALA A 44 -12.71 13.38 -10.64
CA ALA A 44 -13.61 14.26 -9.89
C ALA A 44 -14.13 15.43 -10.76
N ARG A 45 -13.30 15.98 -11.65
CA ARG A 45 -13.74 17.03 -12.60
C ARG A 45 -14.81 16.56 -13.59
N ARG A 46 -14.92 15.24 -13.80
CA ARG A 46 -15.96 14.61 -14.64
C ARG A 46 -17.22 14.23 -13.86
N ALA A 47 -17.35 14.63 -12.58
CA ALA A 47 -18.49 14.28 -11.74
C ALA A 47 -19.84 14.47 -12.46
N ASN A 48 -20.08 15.64 -13.05
CA ASN A 48 -21.33 15.96 -13.77
C ASN A 48 -21.63 15.08 -15.00
N GLU A 49 -20.68 14.28 -15.48
CA GLU A 49 -20.83 13.36 -16.61
C GLU A 49 -21.08 11.91 -16.17
N LEU A 50 -20.86 11.59 -14.90
CA LEU A 50 -20.84 10.24 -14.35
C LEU A 50 -21.93 10.06 -13.32
N ASN A 51 -22.46 8.84 -13.20
CA ASN A 51 -23.43 8.49 -12.17
C ASN A 51 -23.04 7.16 -11.54
N GLU A 52 -23.14 7.08 -10.22
CA GLU A 52 -23.00 5.84 -9.44
C GLU A 52 -21.72 5.03 -9.75
N VAL A 53 -20.57 5.71 -9.91
CA VAL A 53 -19.27 5.03 -9.98
C VAL A 53 -18.90 4.54 -8.58
N GLU A 54 -18.65 3.24 -8.44
CA GLU A 54 -18.24 2.63 -7.18
C GLU A 54 -16.72 2.70 -7.03
N VAL A 55 -16.23 3.09 -5.86
CA VAL A 55 -14.80 3.24 -5.57
C VAL A 55 -14.41 2.32 -4.42
N ALA A 56 -13.77 1.20 -4.73
CA ALA A 56 -13.22 0.27 -3.74
C ALA A 56 -11.76 0.63 -3.42
N HIS A 57 -11.43 0.66 -2.13
CA HIS A 57 -10.10 1.04 -1.65
C HIS A 57 -9.83 0.52 -0.24
N VAL A 58 -8.55 0.52 0.15
CA VAL A 58 -8.09 0.30 1.53
C VAL A 58 -7.89 1.68 2.19
N LEU A 59 -6.82 1.90 2.96
CA LEU A 59 -6.57 3.18 3.60
C LEU A 59 -6.25 4.26 2.57
N LEU A 60 -6.93 5.41 2.64
CA LEU A 60 -6.59 6.63 1.88
C LEU A 60 -6.00 7.69 2.83
N LEU A 61 -5.06 8.49 2.31
CA LEU A 61 -4.33 9.50 3.10
C LEU A 61 -4.57 10.91 2.57
N GLY A 62 -5.17 11.78 3.38
CA GLY A 62 -5.39 13.19 3.00
C GLY A 62 -6.78 13.44 2.45
N ASP A 63 -6.92 14.47 1.61
CA ASP A 63 -8.19 14.87 1.02
C ASP A 63 -8.53 14.01 -0.20
N ASP A 64 -9.58 13.22 -0.09
CA ASP A 64 -10.05 12.37 -1.19
C ASP A 64 -11.04 13.15 -2.09
N PRO A 65 -10.68 13.44 -3.35
CA PRO A 65 -11.51 14.24 -4.24
C PRO A 65 -12.82 13.57 -4.62
N LEU A 66 -12.95 12.24 -4.48
CA LEU A 66 -14.13 11.46 -4.84
C LEU A 66 -15.15 11.32 -3.70
N SER A 67 -14.81 11.76 -2.49
CA SER A 67 -15.72 11.78 -1.34
C SER A 67 -16.06 13.20 -0.84
N ARG A 68 -15.56 14.24 -1.52
CA ARG A 68 -15.89 15.65 -1.26
C ARG A 68 -17.41 15.91 -1.27
N PRO A 69 -17.90 16.90 -0.48
CA PRO A 69 -19.31 17.28 -0.52
C PRO A 69 -19.77 17.67 -1.93
N GLY A 70 -20.97 17.22 -2.32
CA GLY A 70 -21.56 17.51 -3.63
C GLY A 70 -21.25 16.49 -4.73
N VAL A 71 -20.31 15.54 -4.52
CA VAL A 71 -19.99 14.52 -5.53
C VAL A 71 -20.65 13.15 -5.30
N ARG A 72 -21.46 13.03 -4.25
CA ARG A 72 -22.06 11.75 -3.80
C ARG A 72 -22.96 11.09 -4.85
N GLU A 73 -23.68 11.85 -5.68
CA GLU A 73 -24.52 11.26 -6.74
C GLU A 73 -23.68 10.58 -7.83
N HIS A 74 -22.41 10.97 -7.95
CA HIS A 74 -21.49 10.53 -8.99
C HIS A 74 -20.56 9.41 -8.53
N PHE A 75 -20.09 9.49 -7.29
CA PHE A 75 -19.16 8.53 -6.69
C PHE A 75 -19.69 7.98 -5.38
N ARG A 76 -19.51 6.67 -5.17
CA ARG A 76 -19.80 6.00 -3.90
C ARG A 76 -18.64 5.12 -3.49
N HIS A 77 -18.07 5.40 -2.33
CA HIS A 77 -16.97 4.61 -1.78
C HIS A 77 -17.50 3.32 -1.14
N ASN A 78 -16.83 2.22 -1.46
CA ASN A 78 -16.91 0.93 -0.80
C ASN A 78 -15.59 0.72 -0.05
N SER A 79 -15.51 1.26 1.16
CA SER A 79 -14.31 1.22 1.96
C SER A 79 -14.07 -0.19 2.49
N LEU A 80 -12.93 -0.78 2.15
CA LEU A 80 -12.45 -2.06 2.69
C LEU A 80 -11.58 -1.84 3.93
N PHE A 81 -11.21 -0.59 4.21
CA PHE A 81 -10.56 -0.14 5.44
C PHE A 81 -10.85 1.35 5.66
N VAL A 82 -11.63 1.67 6.69
CA VAL A 82 -12.05 3.05 6.97
C VAL A 82 -10.90 3.84 7.62
N GLY A 83 -10.45 4.88 6.91
CA GLY A 83 -9.38 5.79 7.32
C GLY A 83 -9.86 7.20 7.62
N PRO A 84 -8.95 8.13 7.95
CA PRO A 84 -9.29 9.53 8.18
C PRO A 84 -9.97 10.21 6.99
N ALA A 85 -9.61 9.83 5.76
CA ALA A 85 -10.13 10.43 4.52
C ALA A 85 -11.63 10.18 4.30
N ASP A 86 -12.14 8.99 4.67
CA ASP A 86 -13.50 8.53 4.35
C ASP A 86 -14.38 8.29 5.57
N ARG A 87 -13.83 8.27 6.80
CA ARG A 87 -14.60 8.01 8.04
C ARG A 87 -15.81 8.92 8.22
N VAL A 88 -15.68 10.21 7.91
CA VAL A 88 -16.81 11.16 7.99
C VAL A 88 -17.90 10.77 6.98
N ALA A 89 -17.51 10.45 5.74
CA ALA A 89 -18.45 10.05 4.70
C ALA A 89 -19.18 8.74 5.05
N VAL A 90 -18.48 7.77 5.66
CA VAL A 90 -19.07 6.52 6.16
C VAL A 90 -20.08 6.81 7.27
N ASN A 91 -19.71 7.60 8.28
CA ASN A 91 -20.59 7.93 9.41
C ASN A 91 -21.84 8.70 8.98
N GLU A 92 -21.76 9.48 7.90
CA GLU A 92 -22.88 10.23 7.32
C GLU A 92 -23.72 9.41 6.31
N GLY A 93 -23.38 8.14 6.05
CA GLY A 93 -24.06 7.28 5.08
C GLY A 93 -23.76 7.61 3.61
N ARG A 94 -22.80 8.51 3.35
CA ARG A 94 -22.34 8.86 2.00
C ARG A 94 -21.41 7.80 1.40
N ALA A 95 -20.68 7.06 2.24
CA ALA A 95 -19.86 5.91 1.85
C ALA A 95 -20.33 4.63 2.56
N ASP A 96 -19.95 3.48 2.03
CA ASP A 96 -20.16 2.17 2.63
C ASP A 96 -18.85 1.63 3.23
N TYR A 97 -18.99 0.78 4.25
CA TYR A 97 -17.90 0.00 4.82
C TYR A 97 -18.21 -1.48 4.68
N ILE A 98 -17.26 -2.24 4.14
CA ILE A 98 -17.34 -3.70 4.01
C ILE A 98 -16.30 -4.31 4.95
N PRO A 99 -16.70 -4.92 6.06
CA PRO A 99 -15.77 -5.60 6.96
C PRO A 99 -15.22 -6.86 6.30
N ILE A 100 -13.89 -6.92 6.14
CA ILE A 100 -13.18 -8.05 5.54
C ILE A 100 -11.75 -8.14 6.08
N HIS A 101 -11.19 -9.34 6.14
CA HIS A 101 -9.76 -9.50 6.41
C HIS A 101 -8.91 -9.04 5.22
N LEU A 102 -7.84 -8.30 5.49
CA LEU A 102 -7.00 -7.72 4.43
C LEU A 102 -6.52 -8.76 3.39
N HIS A 103 -6.07 -9.93 3.85
CA HIS A 103 -5.57 -11.00 2.97
C HIS A 103 -6.66 -11.64 2.10
N GLU A 104 -7.94 -11.45 2.43
CA GLU A 104 -9.08 -11.99 1.67
C GLU A 104 -9.58 -11.02 0.58
N ILE A 105 -9.21 -9.74 0.63
CA ILE A 105 -9.59 -8.74 -0.40
C ILE A 105 -9.20 -9.20 -1.82
N PRO A 106 -7.97 -9.70 -2.07
CA PRO A 106 -7.61 -10.25 -3.39
C PRO A 106 -8.59 -11.33 -3.89
N GLY A 107 -9.12 -12.14 -2.98
CA GLY A 107 -10.11 -13.17 -3.28
C GLY A 107 -11.43 -12.62 -3.78
N LEU A 108 -11.87 -11.44 -3.30
CA LEU A 108 -13.08 -10.78 -3.81
C LEU A 108 -12.97 -10.45 -5.30
N PHE A 109 -11.81 -9.98 -5.73
CA PHE A 109 -11.56 -9.61 -7.13
C PHE A 109 -11.41 -10.88 -7.99
N ALA A 110 -10.63 -11.85 -7.53
CA ALA A 110 -10.36 -13.08 -8.26
C ALA A 110 -11.60 -13.95 -8.48
N THR A 111 -12.51 -13.99 -7.51
CA THR A 111 -13.79 -14.74 -7.61
C THR A 111 -14.88 -13.98 -8.33
N GLY A 112 -14.70 -12.67 -8.57
CA GLY A 112 -15.72 -11.79 -9.15
C GLY A 112 -16.85 -11.40 -8.19
N LEU A 113 -16.77 -11.77 -6.90
CA LEU A 113 -17.70 -11.27 -5.87
C LEU A 113 -17.69 -9.75 -5.81
N MET A 114 -16.51 -9.15 -5.98
CA MET A 114 -16.35 -7.74 -6.27
C MET A 114 -15.69 -7.58 -7.64
N ARG A 115 -16.45 -7.80 -8.71
CA ARG A 115 -15.99 -7.56 -10.08
C ARG A 115 -15.59 -6.10 -10.25
N LEU A 116 -14.39 -5.86 -10.77
CA LEU A 116 -13.83 -4.55 -11.09
C LEU A 116 -13.92 -4.28 -12.60
N ASP A 117 -14.24 -3.04 -12.96
CA ASP A 117 -14.22 -2.53 -14.34
C ASP A 117 -12.93 -1.77 -14.63
N ALA A 118 -12.34 -1.13 -13.62
CA ALA A 118 -11.01 -0.56 -13.74
C ALA A 118 -10.19 -0.65 -12.44
N ALA A 119 -8.86 -0.58 -12.58
CA ALA A 119 -7.94 -0.31 -11.49
C ALA A 119 -7.15 0.98 -11.80
N VAL A 120 -7.11 1.88 -10.84
CA VAL A 120 -6.33 3.13 -10.89
C VAL A 120 -5.17 2.99 -9.91
N ILE A 121 -3.96 2.94 -10.43
CA ILE A 121 -2.75 2.63 -9.66
C ILE A 121 -1.71 3.74 -9.81
N GLN A 122 -0.77 3.80 -8.88
CA GLN A 122 0.45 4.60 -9.01
C GLN A 122 1.68 3.68 -9.05
N THR A 123 2.66 4.03 -9.89
CA THR A 123 3.86 3.20 -10.09
C THR A 123 5.11 4.06 -10.24
N ALA A 124 6.27 3.47 -9.97
CA ALA A 124 7.57 3.97 -10.45
C ALA A 124 7.67 3.84 -11.99
N PRO A 125 8.59 4.57 -12.64
CA PRO A 125 8.84 4.44 -14.07
C PRO A 125 9.23 3.02 -14.51
N PRO A 126 9.01 2.65 -15.79
CA PRO A 126 9.44 1.36 -16.31
C PRO A 126 10.98 1.25 -16.34
N ASP A 127 11.49 0.05 -16.06
CA ASP A 127 12.89 -0.30 -16.27
C ASP A 127 13.23 -0.57 -17.75
N GLU A 128 14.46 -1.00 -18.04
CA GLU A 128 14.92 -1.34 -19.39
C GLU A 128 14.13 -2.50 -20.04
N HIS A 129 13.39 -3.26 -19.24
CA HIS A 129 12.58 -4.40 -19.64
C HIS A 129 11.08 -4.07 -19.75
N GLY A 130 10.69 -2.82 -19.45
CA GLY A 130 9.29 -2.37 -19.52
C GLY A 130 8.46 -2.69 -18.28
N PHE A 131 9.10 -3.05 -17.16
CA PHE A 131 8.43 -3.31 -15.88
C PHE A 131 8.45 -2.07 -14.99
N MET A 132 7.26 -1.63 -14.59
CA MET A 132 7.06 -0.63 -13.54
C MET A 132 6.96 -1.36 -12.18
N SER A 133 7.31 -0.68 -11.09
CA SER A 133 7.09 -1.18 -9.72
C SER A 133 5.92 -0.44 -9.11
N LEU A 134 5.08 -1.13 -8.33
CA LEU A 134 4.02 -0.50 -7.53
C LEU A 134 4.58 0.37 -6.39
N GLY A 135 5.88 0.30 -6.13
CA GLY A 135 6.57 1.15 -5.18
C GLY A 135 6.08 0.91 -3.76
N LEU A 136 5.63 1.97 -3.09
CA LEU A 136 5.30 1.93 -1.66
C LEU A 136 4.08 1.06 -1.33
N GLU A 137 3.28 0.61 -2.30
CA GLU A 137 2.07 -0.16 -2.02
C GLU A 137 1.83 -1.30 -3.02
N CYS A 138 2.06 -2.55 -2.59
CA CYS A 138 1.65 -3.73 -3.34
C CYS A 138 0.25 -4.19 -2.94
N LEU A 139 0.01 -4.35 -1.62
CA LEU A 139 -1.27 -4.67 -0.98
C LEU A 139 -2.21 -5.52 -1.85
N THR A 140 -3.28 -4.91 -2.33
CA THR A 140 -4.34 -5.53 -3.13
C THR A 140 -4.25 -5.09 -4.60
N SER A 141 -3.36 -4.15 -4.91
CA SER A 141 -3.16 -3.57 -6.23
C SER A 141 -2.80 -4.62 -7.28
N MET A 142 -1.95 -5.60 -6.94
CA MET A 142 -1.64 -6.71 -7.87
C MET A 142 -2.88 -7.54 -8.23
N ALA A 143 -3.77 -7.79 -7.26
CA ALA A 143 -5.01 -8.51 -7.52
C ALA A 143 -5.97 -7.68 -8.37
N ALA A 144 -6.07 -6.37 -8.12
CA ALA A 144 -6.87 -5.48 -8.95
C ALA A 144 -6.36 -5.44 -10.41
N ILE A 145 -5.04 -5.34 -10.61
CA ILE A 145 -4.39 -5.33 -11.94
C ILE A 145 -4.68 -6.61 -12.72
N ASN A 146 -4.70 -7.75 -12.05
CA ASN A 146 -4.92 -9.04 -12.69
C ASN A 146 -6.39 -9.30 -13.05
N ASN A 147 -7.34 -8.61 -12.43
CA ASN A 147 -8.77 -8.88 -12.57
C ASN A 147 -9.57 -7.75 -13.23
N ALA A 148 -9.05 -6.51 -13.28
CA ALA A 148 -9.70 -5.40 -13.95
C ALA A 148 -9.35 -5.35 -15.45
N PRO A 149 -10.32 -5.13 -16.36
CA PRO A 149 -10.04 -5.03 -17.79
C PRO A 149 -9.37 -3.71 -18.19
N VAL A 150 -9.58 -2.63 -17.43
CA VAL A 150 -8.97 -1.32 -17.66
C VAL A 150 -8.00 -0.99 -16.54
N ILE A 151 -6.74 -0.73 -16.88
CA ILE A 151 -5.70 -0.35 -15.92
C ILE A 151 -5.21 1.06 -16.25
N LEU A 152 -5.43 2.01 -15.35
CA LEU A 152 -4.95 3.39 -15.45
C LEU A 152 -3.76 3.56 -14.50
N ALA A 153 -2.59 3.93 -15.04
CA ALA A 153 -1.38 4.10 -14.23
C ALA A 153 -0.96 5.57 -14.15
N GLN A 154 -0.80 6.09 -12.93
CA GLN A 154 -0.04 7.29 -12.65
C GLN A 154 1.43 6.89 -12.47
N VAL A 155 2.28 7.23 -13.43
CA VAL A 155 3.72 6.94 -13.38
C VAL A 155 4.40 8.14 -12.74
N ASN A 156 4.85 7.99 -11.50
CA ASN A 156 5.50 9.05 -10.73
C ASN A 156 7.00 8.77 -10.63
N ASP A 157 7.83 9.68 -11.13
CA ASP A 157 9.29 9.55 -11.06
C ASP A 157 9.87 9.69 -9.65
N GLN A 158 9.07 10.14 -8.67
CA GLN A 158 9.41 10.18 -7.25
C GLN A 158 8.96 8.92 -6.49
N MET A 159 8.23 8.00 -7.13
CA MET A 159 7.87 6.71 -6.53
C MET A 159 9.09 5.79 -6.52
N PRO A 160 9.55 5.27 -5.35
CA PRO A 160 10.68 4.36 -5.30
C PRO A 160 10.35 3.05 -6.03
N ARG A 161 11.35 2.48 -6.69
CA ARG A 161 11.29 1.14 -7.27
C ARG A 161 11.55 0.11 -6.18
N THR A 162 10.51 -0.24 -5.44
CA THR A 162 10.56 -1.39 -4.52
C THR A 162 10.64 -2.70 -5.30
N LEU A 163 11.24 -3.70 -4.68
CA LEU A 163 11.47 -5.03 -5.26
C LEU A 163 10.53 -6.06 -4.62
N GLY A 164 10.40 -7.24 -5.23
CA GLY A 164 9.50 -8.31 -4.77
C GLY A 164 8.48 -8.69 -5.84
N ASP A 165 7.33 -9.21 -5.42
CA ASP A 165 6.18 -9.48 -6.30
C ASP A 165 5.26 -8.26 -6.40
N CYS A 166 5.81 -7.16 -6.94
CA CYS A 166 5.16 -5.87 -7.06
C CYS A 166 5.39 -5.21 -8.43
N PHE A 167 5.75 -6.00 -9.46
CA PHE A 167 6.06 -5.50 -10.78
C PHE A 167 4.88 -5.63 -11.76
N VAL A 168 4.64 -4.59 -12.55
CA VAL A 168 3.64 -4.55 -13.61
C VAL A 168 4.28 -4.16 -14.94
N HIS A 169 4.17 -5.03 -15.94
CA HIS A 169 4.69 -4.73 -17.28
C HIS A 169 3.76 -3.78 -18.04
N ILE A 170 4.33 -2.87 -18.84
CA ILE A 170 3.57 -1.86 -19.63
C ILE A 170 2.44 -2.47 -20.49
N SER A 171 2.57 -3.71 -20.94
CA SER A 171 1.54 -4.39 -21.73
C SER A 171 0.22 -4.62 -20.98
N LYS A 172 0.22 -4.54 -19.64
CA LYS A 172 -0.98 -4.65 -18.80
C LYS A 172 -1.71 -3.32 -18.64
N VAL A 173 -1.02 -2.19 -18.83
CA VAL A 173 -1.58 -0.85 -18.58
C VAL A 173 -2.36 -0.35 -19.78
N SER A 174 -3.61 0.08 -19.60
CA SER A 174 -4.46 0.60 -20.69
C SER A 174 -4.07 2.02 -21.10
N ARG A 175 -3.91 2.91 -20.11
CA ARG A 175 -3.48 4.30 -20.27
C ARG A 175 -2.56 4.67 -19.12
N LEU A 176 -1.60 5.55 -19.38
CA LEU A 176 -0.74 6.08 -18.33
C LEU A 176 -0.59 7.59 -18.43
N VAL A 177 -0.29 8.20 -17.29
CA VAL A 177 -0.01 9.62 -17.11
C VAL A 177 1.30 9.73 -16.36
N GLU A 178 2.24 10.51 -16.88
CA GLU A 178 3.49 10.80 -16.19
C GLU A 178 3.30 12.01 -15.27
N VAL A 179 3.80 11.90 -14.04
CA VAL A 179 3.81 12.96 -13.03
C VAL A 179 5.16 13.01 -12.33
N SER A 180 5.44 14.11 -11.66
CA SER A 180 6.56 14.25 -10.72
C SER A 180 6.03 14.99 -9.51
N GLU A 181 5.55 14.26 -8.51
CA GLU A 181 4.93 14.82 -7.31
C GLU A 181 5.45 14.10 -6.06
N PRO A 182 5.67 14.83 -4.95
CA PRO A 182 6.08 14.21 -3.70
C PRO A 182 5.00 13.24 -3.21
N LEU A 183 5.44 12.15 -2.59
CA LEU A 183 4.55 11.15 -2.00
C LEU A 183 4.12 11.62 -0.60
N PRO A 184 2.91 11.25 -0.14
CA PRO A 184 2.51 11.49 1.25
C PRO A 184 3.51 10.89 2.23
N GLU A 185 3.95 11.71 3.18
CA GLU A 185 4.83 11.31 4.27
C GLU A 185 4.04 11.17 5.59
N LEU A 186 4.55 10.32 6.47
CA LEU A 186 4.07 10.23 7.85
C LEU A 186 5.13 10.79 8.78
N GLU A 187 4.81 11.88 9.48
CA GLU A 187 5.70 12.45 10.47
C GLU A 187 5.95 11.47 11.61
N LYS A 188 7.22 11.17 11.87
CA LYS A 188 7.64 10.38 13.02
C LYS A 188 7.46 11.21 14.29
N ASN A 189 6.47 10.84 15.09
CA ASN A 189 6.30 11.39 16.42
C ASN A 189 7.07 10.56 17.44
N GLY A 190 7.52 11.19 18.52
CA GLY A 190 8.02 10.45 19.68
C GLY A 190 6.92 9.62 20.32
N PHE A 191 7.29 8.75 21.25
CA PHE A 191 6.36 8.00 22.08
C PHE A 191 6.32 8.55 23.51
N THR A 192 5.16 8.43 24.15
CA THR A 192 4.91 8.83 25.53
C THR A 192 5.57 7.86 26.52
N GLU A 193 5.65 8.24 27.80
CA GLU A 193 6.16 7.33 28.85
C GLU A 193 5.29 6.07 29.02
N VAL A 194 3.99 6.16 28.74
CA VAL A 194 3.09 5.00 28.76
C VAL A 194 3.47 4.03 27.64
N GLU A 195 3.62 4.54 26.42
CA GLU A 195 4.00 3.74 25.25
C GLU A 195 5.41 3.16 25.40
N LYS A 196 6.34 3.92 25.97
CA LYS A 196 7.67 3.42 26.36
C LYS A 196 7.56 2.22 27.28
N ARG A 197 6.74 2.31 28.33
CA ARG A 197 6.56 1.21 29.28
C ARG A 197 5.90 -0.01 28.65
N ILE A 198 4.96 0.19 27.72
CA ILE A 198 4.40 -0.89 26.90
C ILE A 198 5.51 -1.54 26.06
N GLY A 199 6.35 -0.74 25.41
CA GLY A 199 7.48 -1.20 24.61
C GLY A 199 8.45 -2.08 25.41
N GLU A 200 8.78 -1.67 26.63
CA GLU A 200 9.62 -2.45 27.55
C GLU A 200 9.02 -3.82 27.86
N TYR A 201 7.73 -3.89 28.19
CA TYR A 201 7.06 -5.16 28.48
C TYR A 201 6.96 -6.07 27.25
N VAL A 202 6.69 -5.51 26.08
CA VAL A 202 6.66 -6.27 24.83
C VAL A 202 8.05 -6.81 24.50
N ALA A 203 9.11 -6.03 24.70
CA ALA A 203 10.48 -6.44 24.43
C ALA A 203 10.96 -7.62 25.31
N GLU A 204 10.39 -7.79 26.51
CA GLU A 204 10.62 -8.97 27.36
C GLU A 204 10.06 -10.27 26.72
N LEU A 205 9.01 -10.17 25.90
CA LEU A 205 8.39 -11.29 25.20
C LEU A 205 9.07 -11.64 23.86
N VAL A 206 9.95 -10.77 23.38
CA VAL A 206 10.69 -10.99 22.12
C VAL A 206 12.00 -11.70 22.40
N GLU A 207 12.24 -12.84 21.77
CA GLU A 207 13.53 -13.55 21.86
C GLU A 207 14.49 -13.15 20.73
N ASP A 208 15.79 -13.42 20.91
CA ASP A 208 16.75 -13.37 19.81
C ASP A 208 16.33 -14.32 18.67
N GLY A 209 16.49 -13.85 17.43
CA GLY A 209 16.07 -14.58 16.23
C GLY A 209 14.56 -14.55 15.96
N SER A 210 13.76 -13.79 16.72
CA SER A 210 12.31 -13.67 16.44
C SER A 210 12.04 -12.98 15.11
N THR A 211 10.97 -13.37 14.44
CA THR A 211 10.44 -12.64 13.28
C THR A 211 9.32 -11.72 13.75
N LEU A 212 9.39 -10.44 13.45
CA LEU A 212 8.43 -9.46 13.94
C LEU A 212 7.45 -9.02 12.85
N GLN A 213 6.20 -8.82 13.27
CA GLN A 213 5.22 -7.98 12.62
C GLN A 213 4.90 -6.81 13.55
N LEU A 214 5.02 -5.60 13.02
CA LEU A 214 4.83 -4.34 13.74
C LEU A 214 4.00 -3.40 12.87
N GLY A 215 3.13 -2.60 13.49
CA GLY A 215 2.43 -1.49 12.84
C GLY A 215 3.21 -0.18 12.90
N ILE A 216 2.49 0.94 12.81
CA ILE A 216 3.01 2.30 13.04
C ILE A 216 2.46 2.94 14.31
N GLY A 217 3.17 3.98 14.76
CA GLY A 217 2.77 4.84 15.87
C GLY A 217 3.68 4.68 17.08
N GLY A 218 3.32 5.38 18.16
CA GLY A 218 4.16 5.46 19.36
C GLY A 218 4.44 4.10 20.01
N ILE A 219 3.48 3.17 20.04
CA ILE A 219 3.68 1.83 20.61
C ILE A 219 4.70 1.00 19.79
N PRO A 220 4.52 0.76 18.47
CA PRO A 220 5.53 0.05 17.68
C PRO A 220 6.93 0.67 17.74
N ASP A 221 7.01 2.01 17.71
CA ASP A 221 8.29 2.71 17.82
C ASP A 221 8.95 2.51 19.20
N ALA A 222 8.16 2.55 20.27
CA ALA A 222 8.63 2.25 21.62
C ALA A 222 9.11 0.80 21.78
N VAL A 223 8.44 -0.15 21.12
CA VAL A 223 8.87 -1.55 21.07
C VAL A 223 10.22 -1.65 20.38
N LEU A 224 10.37 -1.09 19.18
CA LEU A 224 11.63 -1.09 18.44
C LEU A 224 12.77 -0.45 19.24
N ALA A 225 12.52 0.68 19.89
CA ALA A 225 13.49 1.35 20.76
C ALA A 225 13.92 0.46 21.96
N SER A 226 13.03 -0.41 22.45
CA SER A 226 13.29 -1.31 23.57
C SER A 226 13.99 -2.62 23.15
N LEU A 227 14.18 -2.86 21.85
CA LEU A 227 14.81 -4.08 21.31
C LEU A 227 16.33 -3.95 21.11
N GLY A 228 16.97 -2.85 21.52
CA GLY A 228 18.39 -2.58 21.26
C GLY A 228 19.39 -3.65 21.74
N GLY A 229 19.01 -4.51 22.68
CA GLY A 229 19.84 -5.63 23.15
C GLY A 229 19.62 -6.95 22.40
N LYS A 230 18.59 -7.05 21.56
CA LYS A 230 18.22 -8.26 20.83
C LYS A 230 19.08 -8.44 19.58
N LYS A 231 19.19 -9.67 19.10
CA LYS A 231 20.03 -10.03 17.94
C LYS A 231 19.30 -10.85 16.91
N ASP A 232 19.72 -10.66 15.67
CA ASP A 232 19.30 -11.43 14.51
C ASP A 232 17.79 -11.47 14.28
N LEU A 233 17.10 -10.38 14.58
CA LEU A 233 15.66 -10.28 14.37
C LEU A 233 15.33 -10.30 12.87
N GLY A 234 14.17 -10.85 12.54
CA GLY A 234 13.60 -10.86 11.20
C GLY A 234 12.36 -9.99 11.10
N ILE A 235 11.97 -9.64 9.87
CA ILE A 235 10.72 -8.92 9.61
C ILE A 235 9.90 -9.67 8.56
N HIS A 236 8.67 -9.99 8.94
CA HIS A 236 7.58 -10.38 8.05
C HIS A 236 6.35 -9.63 8.54
N THR A 237 6.05 -8.50 7.91
CA THR A 237 5.08 -7.54 8.40
C THR A 237 4.10 -7.16 7.30
N GLU A 238 3.01 -6.50 7.68
CA GLU A 238 2.16 -5.82 6.72
C GLU A 238 2.85 -4.55 6.19
N MET A 239 3.38 -3.75 7.12
CA MET A 239 3.87 -2.40 6.86
C MET A 239 5.32 -2.20 7.31
N VAL A 240 6.11 -1.48 6.50
CA VAL A 240 7.43 -0.94 6.90
C VAL A 240 7.34 0.56 7.22
N SER A 241 8.01 0.96 8.30
CA SER A 241 8.14 2.34 8.79
C SER A 241 9.61 2.73 9.00
N ASP A 242 9.85 4.00 9.32
CA ASP A 242 11.18 4.53 9.68
C ASP A 242 11.86 3.74 10.80
N GLY A 243 11.10 3.30 11.80
CA GLY A 243 11.65 2.51 12.91
C GLY A 243 12.26 1.19 12.46
N ILE A 244 11.67 0.52 11.45
CA ILE A 244 12.22 -0.73 10.89
C ILE A 244 13.51 -0.43 10.13
N MET A 245 13.54 0.64 9.31
CA MET A 245 14.76 1.07 8.62
C MET A 245 15.89 1.33 9.63
N GLU A 246 15.63 2.10 10.68
CA GLU A 246 16.63 2.43 11.70
C GLU A 246 17.12 1.18 12.45
N ALA A 247 16.23 0.23 12.77
CA ALA A 247 16.61 -1.02 13.42
C ALA A 247 17.42 -1.96 12.50
N VAL A 248 17.21 -1.88 11.18
CA VAL A 248 18.09 -2.54 10.18
C VAL A 248 19.46 -1.88 10.17
N GLU A 249 19.53 -0.55 10.09
CA GLU A 249 20.81 0.19 10.09
C GLU A 249 21.61 -0.04 11.38
N ALA A 250 20.92 -0.19 12.51
CA ALA A 250 21.53 -0.53 13.80
C ALA A 250 22.00 -2.00 13.89
N GLY A 251 21.69 -2.84 12.90
CA GLY A 251 22.05 -4.26 12.86
C GLY A 251 21.24 -5.15 13.81
N ILE A 252 20.14 -4.63 14.37
CA ILE A 252 19.22 -5.39 15.23
C ILE A 252 18.39 -6.35 14.35
N ILE A 253 17.90 -5.83 13.22
CA ILE A 253 17.20 -6.61 12.21
C ILE A 253 18.19 -7.02 11.13
N THR A 254 18.42 -8.33 11.02
CA THR A 254 19.30 -8.92 9.99
C THR A 254 18.56 -9.91 9.09
N GLY A 255 17.45 -10.47 9.56
CA GLY A 255 16.73 -11.54 8.89
C GLY A 255 17.47 -12.88 8.83
N ALA A 256 18.65 -12.99 9.47
CA ALA A 256 19.54 -14.16 9.36
C ALA A 256 18.98 -15.44 10.01
N ARG A 257 17.88 -15.34 10.76
CA ARG A 257 17.21 -16.47 11.43
C ARG A 257 15.79 -16.73 10.90
N LYS A 258 15.34 -16.00 9.88
CA LYS A 258 14.02 -16.23 9.29
C LYS A 258 13.95 -17.60 8.62
N THR A 259 12.82 -18.27 8.79
CA THR A 259 12.56 -19.59 8.18
C THR A 259 12.29 -19.47 6.68
N ILE A 260 11.47 -18.49 6.29
CA ILE A 260 11.17 -18.14 4.91
C ILE A 260 11.73 -16.76 4.62
N HIS A 261 12.11 -16.49 3.37
CA HIS A 261 12.70 -15.20 2.98
C HIS A 261 13.91 -14.81 3.85
N LEU A 262 14.86 -15.74 3.95
CA LEU A 262 16.08 -15.60 4.75
C LEU A 262 16.85 -14.35 4.35
N GLY A 263 17.21 -13.52 5.34
CA GLY A 263 17.96 -12.28 5.14
C GLY A 263 17.16 -11.16 4.48
N LYS A 264 15.82 -11.28 4.38
CA LYS A 264 14.95 -10.27 3.76
C LYS A 264 13.98 -9.65 4.76
N VAL A 265 13.67 -8.37 4.54
CA VAL A 265 12.52 -7.70 5.13
C VAL A 265 11.32 -7.88 4.19
N VAL A 266 10.28 -8.57 4.65
CA VAL A 266 9.08 -8.86 3.86
C VAL A 266 7.94 -7.96 4.31
N CYS A 267 7.30 -7.27 3.36
CA CYS A 267 6.17 -6.37 3.63
C CYS A 267 5.21 -6.29 2.45
N THR A 268 4.06 -5.61 2.61
CA THR A 268 3.11 -5.38 1.52
C THR A 268 2.90 -3.90 1.21
N PHE A 269 3.20 -3.00 2.15
CA PHE A 269 3.34 -1.57 1.88
C PHE A 269 4.33 -0.89 2.83
N ALA A 270 4.68 0.36 2.55
CA ALA A 270 5.47 1.23 3.40
C ALA A 270 4.84 2.63 3.49
N LEU A 271 5.03 3.28 4.63
CA LEU A 271 4.59 4.64 4.89
C LEU A 271 5.47 5.23 6.01
N GLY A 272 6.03 6.40 5.76
CA GLY A 272 7.04 6.99 6.63
C GLY A 272 7.58 8.30 6.06
N SER A 273 8.81 8.64 6.40
CA SER A 273 9.48 9.83 5.85
C SER A 273 10.00 9.62 4.43
N HIS A 274 10.35 10.72 3.76
CA HIS A 274 11.09 10.67 2.49
C HIS A 274 12.39 9.85 2.59
N ARG A 275 13.08 9.90 3.74
CA ARG A 275 14.32 9.12 3.95
C ARG A 275 14.04 7.61 3.86
N LEU A 276 12.91 7.16 4.40
CA LEU A 276 12.49 5.76 4.23
C LEU A 276 12.27 5.43 2.76
N TYR A 277 11.62 6.30 2.00
CA TYR A 277 11.33 6.06 0.59
C TYR A 277 12.61 5.96 -0.25
N ASP A 278 13.59 6.84 -0.01
CA ASP A 278 14.92 6.76 -0.63
C ASP A 278 15.65 5.47 -0.24
N TYR A 279 15.55 5.05 1.01
CA TYR A 279 16.18 3.83 1.51
C TYR A 279 15.61 2.55 0.89
N LEU A 280 14.34 2.57 0.50
CA LEU A 280 13.64 1.45 -0.13
C LEU A 280 13.90 1.35 -1.64
N ASP A 281 14.27 2.45 -2.31
CA ASP A 281 14.49 2.46 -3.75
C ASP A 281 15.59 1.48 -4.18
N ASN A 282 15.22 0.50 -5.02
CA ASN A 282 16.11 -0.54 -5.52
C ASN A 282 16.90 -1.31 -4.45
N ASN A 283 16.41 -1.36 -3.22
CA ASN A 283 17.11 -2.02 -2.11
C ASN A 283 16.78 -3.53 -2.05
N PRO A 284 17.72 -4.43 -2.38
CA PRO A 284 17.48 -5.88 -2.45
C PRO A 284 17.21 -6.53 -1.09
N LEU A 285 17.39 -5.81 0.02
CA LEU A 285 17.02 -6.28 1.34
C LEU A 285 15.49 -6.39 1.51
N PHE A 286 14.73 -5.53 0.83
CA PHE A 286 13.29 -5.44 0.97
C PHE A 286 12.58 -6.16 -0.15
N GLU A 287 11.53 -6.91 0.21
CA GLU A 287 10.64 -7.51 -0.75
C GLU A 287 9.18 -7.20 -0.41
N PHE A 288 8.51 -6.55 -1.35
CA PHE A 288 7.11 -6.20 -1.32
C PHE A 288 6.32 -7.30 -2.03
N HIS A 289 5.35 -7.87 -1.32
CA HIS A 289 4.50 -8.95 -1.82
C HIS A 289 3.02 -8.58 -1.65
N PRO A 290 2.10 -9.18 -2.42
CA PRO A 290 0.67 -8.95 -2.24
C PRO A 290 0.21 -9.35 -0.83
N CYS A 291 -0.84 -8.70 -0.32
CA CYS A 291 -1.36 -8.99 1.01
C CYS A 291 -1.91 -10.41 1.16
N SER A 292 -2.32 -11.06 0.07
CA SER A 292 -2.67 -12.50 0.06
C SER A 292 -1.47 -13.42 0.33
N TYR A 293 -0.24 -12.89 0.38
CA TYR A 293 0.96 -13.60 0.79
C TYR A 293 1.41 -13.14 2.17
N THR A 294 1.61 -11.84 2.37
CA THR A 294 2.17 -11.32 3.62
C THR A 294 1.25 -11.52 4.81
N ASN A 295 -0.06 -11.45 4.60
CA ASN A 295 -1.07 -11.53 5.64
C ASN A 295 -1.85 -12.85 5.62
N ASP A 296 -1.45 -13.83 4.80
CA ASP A 296 -1.99 -15.18 4.85
C ASP A 296 -1.50 -15.86 6.15
N PRO A 297 -2.40 -16.25 7.07
CA PRO A 297 -2.03 -16.90 8.31
C PRO A 297 -1.18 -18.16 8.12
N PHE A 298 -1.37 -18.90 7.03
CA PHE A 298 -0.60 -20.10 6.72
C PHE A 298 0.81 -19.81 6.21
N ILE A 299 1.03 -18.64 5.60
CA ILE A 299 2.38 -18.16 5.26
C ILE A 299 3.05 -17.59 6.51
N VAL A 300 2.34 -16.76 7.27
CA VAL A 300 2.86 -16.14 8.50
C VAL A 300 3.32 -17.21 9.49
N ALA A 301 2.53 -18.26 9.70
CA ALA A 301 2.83 -19.36 10.62
C ALA A 301 4.04 -20.23 10.22
N GLN A 302 4.59 -20.08 9.01
CA GLN A 302 5.83 -20.75 8.61
C GLN A 302 7.08 -20.09 9.21
N ASN A 303 6.98 -18.83 9.66
CA ASN A 303 8.09 -18.17 10.35
C ASN A 303 8.19 -18.69 11.78
N GLU A 304 9.35 -19.25 12.14
CA GLU A 304 9.67 -19.57 13.53
C GLU A 304 9.69 -18.29 14.38
N LYS A 305 9.21 -18.41 15.62
CA LYS A 305 9.19 -17.31 16.61
C LYS A 305 8.56 -16.02 16.06
N ILE A 306 7.44 -16.15 15.36
CA ILE A 306 6.67 -14.98 14.92
C ILE A 306 6.10 -14.25 16.15
N VAL A 307 6.34 -12.94 16.23
CA VAL A 307 5.76 -12.05 17.25
C VAL A 307 5.01 -10.95 16.52
N ALA A 308 3.69 -10.92 16.69
CA ALA A 308 2.81 -9.92 16.11
C ALA A 308 2.39 -8.90 17.18
N VAL A 309 2.74 -7.63 16.98
CA VAL A 309 2.44 -6.54 17.90
C VAL A 309 1.42 -5.60 17.26
N ASN A 310 0.23 -5.54 17.84
CA ASN A 310 -0.89 -4.74 17.34
C ASN A 310 -1.55 -3.97 18.49
N SER A 311 -2.21 -2.87 18.15
CA SER A 311 -3.00 -2.06 19.08
C SER A 311 -4.49 -2.38 18.96
N ALA A 312 -5.26 -2.06 20.00
CA ALA A 312 -6.71 -2.16 20.01
C ALA A 312 -7.33 -0.91 20.68
N ILE A 313 -8.63 -0.69 20.42
CA ILE A 313 -9.46 0.33 21.07
C ILE A 313 -10.69 -0.35 21.69
N GLU A 314 -11.30 0.27 22.69
CA GLU A 314 -12.55 -0.16 23.33
C GLU A 314 -13.55 1.00 23.48
#